data_AF-A0A534RKH2-F1
#
_entry.id   AF-A0A534RKH2-F1
#
_cell.length_a   1.000
_cell.length_b   1.000
_cell.length_c   1.000
_cell.angle_alpha   90.00
_cell.angle_beta   90.00
_cell.angle_gamma   90.00
#
_symmetry.space_group_name_H-M   'P 1'
#
loop_
_entity.id
_entity.type
_entity.pdbx_description
1 polymer ?
#
loop_
_entity_poly.entity_id
_entity_poly.type
_entity_poly.pdbx_seq_one_letter_code
_entity_poly.pdbx_strand_id
1 'polypeptide(L)'
;MHRRKFLSGLAAATVTGAWTTARATQPRPSVPSHSAPTYFPNVALRTQDDKLVHFYDDLVRNKIVVFNMMFTRCTGICPGTTLNLQHVQRLLGDRVGRDIFM
;
A
#
# COMPACT_ATOMS: atom_id res chain seq x y z
N MET A 1 19.43 -9.29 32.61
CA MET A 1 19.34 -10.26 33.73
C MET A 1 18.43 -9.69 34.81
N HIS A 2 17.19 -10.15 34.90
CA HIS A 2 16.51 -10.30 36.20
C HIS A 2 15.53 -11.47 36.08
N ARG A 3 15.83 -12.50 36.87
CA ARG A 3 15.12 -13.77 36.97
C ARG A 3 13.92 -13.64 37.90
N ARG A 4 12.82 -14.31 37.54
CA ARG A 4 11.76 -14.92 38.38
C ARG A 4 10.72 -15.45 37.38
N LYS A 5 10.60 -16.72 36.98
CA LYS A 5 10.49 -18.05 37.64
C LYS A 5 9.36 -18.14 38.67
N PHE A 6 8.62 -19.27 38.56
CA PHE A 6 7.62 -19.89 39.47
C PHE A 6 6.15 -19.52 39.16
N LEU A 7 5.16 -20.41 39.02
CA LEU A 7 4.94 -21.85 39.31
C LEU A 7 3.87 -22.38 38.32
N SER A 8 4.02 -23.56 37.71
CA SER A 8 3.50 -24.86 38.21
C SER A 8 1.98 -24.89 38.39
N GLY A 9 1.26 -25.43 37.41
CA GLY A 9 -0.15 -25.82 37.51
C GLY A 9 -0.34 -27.20 36.87
N LEU A 10 -0.89 -28.13 37.66
CA LEU A 10 -0.92 -29.58 37.46
C LEU A 10 -1.60 -30.05 36.17
N ALA A 11 -1.04 -31.14 35.62
CA ALA A 11 -1.70 -32.01 34.67
C ALA A 11 -2.78 -32.87 35.37
N ALA A 12 -3.96 -32.94 34.77
CA ALA A 12 -4.95 -33.98 35.03
C ALA A 12 -5.31 -34.62 33.69
N ALA A 13 -4.98 -35.90 33.54
CA ALA A 13 -5.30 -36.71 32.39
C ALA A 13 -6.72 -37.29 32.53
N THR A 14 -7.53 -37.19 31.48
CA THR A 14 -8.66 -38.09 31.27
C THR A 14 -8.73 -38.48 29.79
N VAL A 15 -8.37 -39.74 29.51
CA VAL A 15 -8.61 -40.42 28.24
C VAL A 15 -10.08 -40.81 28.21
N THR A 16 -10.87 -40.27 27.28
CA THR A 16 -12.13 -40.88 26.85
C THR A 16 -12.44 -40.53 25.39
N GLY A 17 -12.73 -41.57 24.60
CA GLY A 17 -13.58 -41.48 23.42
C GLY A 17 -12.90 -41.14 22.09
N ALA A 18 -12.71 -42.15 21.24
CA ALA A 18 -12.59 -41.96 19.81
C ALA A 18 -13.92 -41.44 19.27
N TRP A 19 -14.03 -40.12 19.10
CA TRP A 19 -15.09 -39.50 18.32
C TRP A 19 -14.56 -39.27 16.91
N THR A 20 -14.95 -40.13 15.98
CA THR A 20 -14.87 -39.87 14.54
C THR A 20 -15.78 -38.70 14.22
N THR A 21 -15.27 -37.48 14.41
CA THR A 21 -15.94 -36.28 13.91
C THR A 21 -15.61 -36.18 12.42
N ALA A 22 -16.52 -36.67 11.58
CA ALA A 22 -16.58 -36.24 10.19
C ALA A 22 -16.77 -34.72 10.21
N ARG A 23 -15.68 -33.98 10.04
CA ARG A 23 -15.68 -32.53 10.01
C ARG A 23 -16.40 -32.12 8.73
N ALA A 24 -17.70 -31.86 8.81
CA ALA A 24 -18.42 -31.16 7.76
C ALA A 24 -17.68 -29.85 7.52
N THR A 25 -17.09 -29.71 6.33
CA THR A 25 -16.57 -28.43 5.85
C THR A 25 -17.76 -27.53 5.64
N GLN A 26 -18.20 -26.86 6.70
CA GLN A 26 -19.14 -25.75 6.56
C GLN A 26 -18.47 -24.73 5.64
N PRO A 27 -19.17 -24.25 4.59
CA PRO A 27 -18.71 -23.08 3.85
C PRO A 27 -18.48 -22.00 4.89
N ARG A 28 -17.23 -21.59 5.06
CA ARG A 28 -16.92 -20.46 5.94
C ARG A 28 -17.72 -19.29 5.38
N PRO A 29 -18.61 -18.65 6.15
CA PRO A 29 -19.22 -17.42 5.69
C PRO A 29 -18.06 -16.52 5.24
N SER A 30 -18.11 -16.10 3.98
CA SER A 30 -17.14 -15.15 3.47
C SER A 30 -17.32 -13.90 4.33
N VAL A 31 -16.37 -13.68 5.25
CA VAL A 31 -16.21 -12.38 5.88
C VAL A 31 -16.12 -11.43 4.69
N PRO A 32 -17.03 -10.44 4.55
CA PRO A 32 -16.85 -9.40 3.55
C PRO A 32 -15.44 -8.93 3.76
N SER A 33 -14.57 -9.14 2.76
CA SER A 33 -13.24 -8.56 2.78
C SER A 33 -13.49 -7.12 3.13
N HIS A 34 -13.07 -6.70 4.33
CA HIS A 34 -12.99 -5.29 4.62
C HIS A 34 -12.01 -4.82 3.58
N SER A 35 -12.55 -4.32 2.47
CA SER A 35 -11.83 -3.98 1.26
C SER A 35 -10.61 -3.27 1.75
N ALA A 36 -9.43 -3.86 1.56
CA ALA A 36 -8.18 -3.24 1.96
C ALA A 36 -8.31 -1.76 1.60
N PRO A 37 -8.05 -0.82 2.54
CA PRO A 37 -8.27 0.59 2.27
C PRO A 37 -7.68 0.84 0.89
N THR A 38 -8.52 1.28 -0.05
CA THR A 38 -8.08 1.47 -1.44
C THR A 38 -6.92 2.44 -1.34
N TYR A 39 -5.70 1.91 -1.42
CA TYR A 39 -4.50 2.61 -0.93
C TYR A 39 -4.33 3.95 -1.65
N PHE A 40 -4.87 4.03 -2.87
CA PHE A 40 -5.03 5.24 -3.64
C PHE A 40 -6.53 5.52 -3.90
N PRO A 41 -7.06 6.68 -3.48
CA PRO A 41 -8.45 7.04 -3.75
C PRO A 41 -8.64 7.44 -5.21
N ASN A 42 -9.78 7.10 -5.83
CA ASN A 42 -10.04 7.50 -7.21
C ASN A 42 -10.78 8.84 -7.31
N VAL A 43 -10.18 9.90 -6.77
CA VAL A 43 -10.76 11.25 -6.77
C VAL A 43 -10.49 11.99 -8.08
N ALA A 44 -11.41 12.88 -8.47
CA ALA A 44 -11.21 13.78 -9.60
C ALA A 44 -10.21 14.90 -9.25
N LEU A 45 -9.20 15.07 -10.09
CA LEU A 45 -8.17 16.10 -10.00
C LEU A 45 -8.15 16.94 -11.28
N ARG A 46 -7.56 18.12 -11.19
CA ARG A 46 -7.37 19.03 -12.31
C ARG A 46 -5.88 19.21 -12.56
N THR A 47 -5.43 18.96 -13.79
CA THR A 47 -4.02 19.14 -14.16
C THR A 47 -3.69 20.62 -14.34
N GLN A 48 -2.40 20.93 -14.48
CA GLN A 48 -1.92 22.27 -14.84
C GLN A 48 -2.43 22.78 -16.20
N ASP A 49 -2.87 21.88 -17.07
CA ASP A 49 -3.45 22.19 -18.39
C ASP A 49 -4.98 22.23 -18.36
N ASP A 50 -5.58 22.35 -17.16
CA ASP A 50 -7.04 22.36 -16.91
C ASP A 50 -7.79 21.09 -17.38
N LYS A 51 -7.11 19.94 -17.42
CA LYS A 51 -7.75 18.65 -17.73
C LYS A 51 -8.27 18.00 -16.45
N LEU A 52 -9.50 17.48 -16.50
CA LEU A 52 -10.07 16.66 -15.44
C LEU A 52 -9.57 15.21 -15.59
N VAL A 53 -9.02 14.64 -14.51
CA VAL A 53 -8.50 13.26 -14.47
C VAL A 53 -8.91 12.56 -13.18
N HIS A 54 -9.11 11.25 -13.21
CA HIS A 54 -9.35 10.41 -12.04
C HIS A 54 -8.01 9.83 -11.54
N PHE A 55 -7.65 10.15 -10.29
CA PHE A 55 -6.31 9.90 -9.76
C PHE A 55 -5.84 8.45 -9.95
N TYR A 56 -6.65 7.47 -9.55
CA TYR A 56 -6.21 6.07 -9.60
C TYR A 56 -6.28 5.51 -11.01
N ASP A 57 -7.41 5.67 -11.70
CA ASP A 57 -7.63 5.06 -13.01
C ASP A 57 -6.73 5.63 -14.10
N ASP A 58 -6.54 6.96 -14.11
CA ASP A 58 -5.80 7.63 -15.17
C ASP A 58 -4.29 7.72 -14.88
N LEU A 59 -3.90 7.89 -13.61
CA LEU A 59 -2.50 8.20 -13.25
C LEU A 59 -1.74 7.06 -12.58
N VAL A 60 -2.42 6.09 -11.94
CA VAL A 60 -1.75 5.08 -11.07
C VAL A 60 -1.91 3.65 -11.58
N ARG A 61 -3.10 3.27 -12.01
CA ARG A 61 -3.44 1.90 -12.37
C ARG A 61 -2.51 1.38 -13.48
N ASN A 62 -1.89 0.22 -13.24
CA ASN A 62 -1.00 -0.47 -14.20
C ASN A 62 0.22 0.34 -14.66
N LYS A 63 0.68 1.32 -13.87
CA LYS A 63 1.86 2.15 -14.15
C LYS A 63 2.88 2.04 -13.02
N ILE A 64 4.16 2.21 -13.36
CA ILE A 64 5.20 2.52 -12.37
C ILE A 64 5.20 4.03 -12.20
N VAL A 65 4.96 4.51 -10.97
CA VAL A 65 4.75 5.93 -10.69
C VAL A 65 5.69 6.39 -9.58
N VAL A 66 6.27 7.58 -9.77
CA VAL A 66 7.01 8.31 -8.74
C VAL A 66 6.18 9.53 -8.36
N PHE A 67 5.88 9.67 -7.07
CA PHE A 67 5.15 10.82 -6.55
C PHE A 67 6.11 11.86 -5.97
N ASN A 68 5.99 13.11 -6.44
CA ASN A 68 6.62 14.26 -5.81
C ASN A 68 5.53 15.24 -5.36
N MET A 69 5.38 15.41 -4.05
CA MET A 69 4.42 16.33 -3.47
C MET A 69 5.10 17.68 -3.24
N MET A 70 4.63 18.71 -3.94
CA MET A 70 5.15 20.07 -3.83
C MET A 70 4.03 21.09 -3.72
N PHE A 71 4.38 22.30 -3.27
CA PHE A 71 3.52 23.47 -3.38
C PHE A 71 4.38 24.68 -3.77
N THR A 72 3.79 25.62 -4.50
CA THR A 72 4.52 26.70 -5.20
C THR A 72 5.22 27.69 -4.27
N ARG A 73 4.79 27.78 -3.00
CA ARG A 73 5.35 28.69 -1.99
C ARG A 73 6.31 28.00 -1.02
N CYS A 74 6.74 26.77 -1.32
CA CYS A 74 7.67 26.03 -0.47
C CYS A 74 9.09 26.61 -0.58
N THR A 75 9.63 27.09 0.54
CA THR A 75 11.03 27.59 0.64
C THR A 75 12.00 26.57 1.22
N GLY A 76 11.50 25.41 1.65
CA GLY A 76 12.31 24.34 2.26
C GLY A 76 12.88 23.37 1.22
N ILE A 77 12.53 22.08 1.35
CA ILE A 77 13.12 21.00 0.54
C ILE A 77 12.63 20.97 -0.91
N CYS A 78 11.44 21.51 -1.20
CA CYS A 78 10.78 21.32 -2.51
C CYS A 78 11.59 21.85 -3.71
N PRO A 79 12.25 23.02 -3.66
CA PRO A 79 13.12 23.48 -4.74
C PRO A 79 14.26 22.50 -5.03
N GLY A 80 14.92 21.96 -3.99
CA GLY A 80 15.99 20.97 -4.14
C GLY A 80 15.50 19.66 -4.75
N THR A 81 14.37 19.13 -4.28
CA THR A 81 13.77 17.92 -4.86
C THR A 81 13.40 18.14 -6.34
N THR A 82 12.84 19.30 -6.68
CA THR A 82 12.46 19.63 -8.07
C THR A 82 13.70 19.75 -8.98
N LEU A 83 14.79 20.34 -8.49
CA LEU A 83 16.07 20.39 -9.20
C LEU A 83 16.61 18.97 -9.47
N ASN A 84 16.56 18.08 -8.48
CA ASN A 84 16.98 16.68 -8.67
C ASN A 84 16.12 15.94 -9.70
N LEU A 85 14.81 16.17 -9.72
CA LEU A 85 13.94 15.59 -10.75
C LEU A 85 14.26 16.13 -12.15
N GLN A 86 14.61 17.41 -12.27
CA GLN A 86 15.10 17.96 -13.53
C GLN A 86 16.40 17.27 -13.99
N HIS A 87 17.31 16.94 -13.06
CA HIS A 87 18.50 16.14 -13.39
C HIS A 87 18.13 14.72 -13.84
N VAL A 88 17.21 14.05 -13.15
CA VAL A 88 16.70 12.73 -13.57
C VAL A 88 16.10 12.79 -14.98
N GLN A 89 15.27 13.79 -15.26
CA GLN A 89 14.67 13.99 -16.58
C GLN A 89 15.74 14.10 -17.68
N ARG A 90 16.83 14.85 -17.44
CA ARG A 90 17.97 14.94 -18.37
C ARG A 90 18.68 13.60 -18.56
N LEU A 91 18.88 12.84 -17.48
CA LEU A 91 19.54 11.53 -17.52
C LEU A 91 18.71 10.48 -18.28
N LEU A 92 17.38 10.58 -18.24
CA LEU A 92 16.48 9.71 -18.99
C LEU A 92 16.47 10.02 -20.50
N GLY A 93 16.87 11.23 -20.89
CA GLY A 93 17.06 11.64 -22.28
C GLY A 93 15.84 11.37 -23.16
N ASP A 94 16.06 10.76 -24.32
CA ASP A 94 15.04 10.51 -25.34
C ASP A 94 13.89 9.59 -24.89
N ARG A 95 13.99 8.94 -23.72
CA ARG A 95 12.88 8.15 -23.16
C ARG A 95 11.75 9.05 -22.69
N VAL A 96 12.06 10.27 -22.25
CA VAL A 96 11.07 11.24 -21.80
C VAL A 96 10.20 11.65 -22.99
N GLY A 97 8.88 11.50 -22.85
CA GLY A 97 7.89 11.79 -23.88
C GLY A 97 7.61 10.63 -24.86
N ARG A 98 8.39 9.55 -24.84
CA ARG A 98 8.08 8.32 -25.59
C ARG A 98 7.39 7.29 -24.70
N ASP A 99 8.07 6.89 -23.63
CA ASP A 99 7.61 5.82 -22.74
C ASP A 99 7.78 6.15 -21.26
N ILE A 100 8.48 7.25 -20.92
CA ILE A 100 8.49 7.85 -19.58
C ILE A 100 7.88 9.25 -19.66
N PHE A 101 6.98 9.56 -18.72
CA PHE A 101 6.34 10.86 -18.60
C PHE A 101 6.56 11.37 -17.18
N MET A 102 6.97 12.64 -17.04
CA MET A 102 7.31 13.29 -15.78
C MET A 102 6.55 14.60 -15.63
#